data_AF-B9SBT4-F1
#
_entry.id   AF-B9SBT4-F1
#
_cell.length_a   1.000
_cell.length_b   1.000
_cell.length_c   1.000
_cell.angle_alpha   90.00
_cell.angle_beta   90.00
_cell.angle_gamma   90.00
#
_symmetry.space_group_name_H-M   'P 1'
#
loop_
_entity.id
_entity.type
_entity.pdbx_description
1 polymer ?
#
loop_
_entity_poly.entity_id
_entity_poly.type
_entity_poly.pdbx_seq_one_letter_code
_entity_poly.pdbx_strand_id
1 'polypeptide(L)'
;MPNWRFALKEATTLSGWDSKNHRPDSTLVEVVVKDVKDILSKMHQMSSTDSGGFVGIESHIEKIESLLSIGPEAVRFVGVWGMGGIGKSTCAELVYHRISNKFDGTCFLANVRENFERKRMIRFLY
;
A
#
# COMPACT_ATOMS: atom_id res chain seq x y z
N MET A 1 10.07 -36.27 23.03
CA MET A 1 10.15 -36.31 21.55
C MET A 1 11.09 -35.21 21.09
N PRO A 2 11.88 -35.40 20.02
CA PRO A 2 12.70 -34.34 19.45
C PRO A 2 11.85 -33.15 19.02
N ASN A 3 12.32 -31.92 19.26
CA ASN A 3 11.57 -30.68 18.98
C ASN A 3 11.12 -30.56 17.51
N TRP A 4 11.90 -31.10 16.57
CA TRP A 4 11.54 -31.10 15.15
C TRP A 4 10.29 -31.94 14.85
N ARG A 5 10.04 -33.02 15.60
CA ARG A 5 8.83 -33.84 15.43
C ARG A 5 7.57 -33.11 15.87
N PHE A 6 7.68 -32.31 16.93
CA PHE A 6 6.60 -31.48 17.40
C PHE A 6 6.31 -30.35 16.39
N ALA A 7 7.34 -29.62 15.95
CA ALA A 7 7.20 -28.57 14.95
C ALA A 7 6.61 -29.08 13.63
N LEU A 8 7.02 -30.26 13.14
CA LEU A 8 6.45 -30.86 11.94
C LEU A 8 4.96 -31.21 12.12
N LYS A 9 4.59 -31.76 13.28
CA LYS A 9 3.18 -32.08 13.58
C LYS A 9 2.32 -30.81 13.57
N GLU A 10 2.80 -29.73 14.18
CA GLU A 10 2.13 -28.42 14.14
C GLU A 10 2.05 -27.87 12.71
N ALA A 11 3.11 -27.98 11.91
CA ALA A 11 3.07 -27.51 10.52
C ALA A 11 2.04 -28.27 9.66
N THR A 12 1.80 -29.56 9.92
CA THR A 12 0.81 -30.36 9.17
C THR A 12 -0.66 -30.03 9.49
N THR A 13 -0.94 -29.33 10.59
CA THR A 13 -2.31 -28.88 10.92
C THR A 13 -2.65 -27.55 10.25
N LEU A 14 -1.65 -26.84 9.70
CA LEU A 14 -1.86 -25.61 8.96
C LEU A 14 -2.49 -25.90 7.61
N SER A 15 -3.54 -25.14 7.27
CA SER A 15 -4.10 -25.15 5.92
C SER A 15 -3.12 -24.49 4.95
N GLY A 16 -2.98 -25.04 3.74
CA GLY A 16 -2.07 -24.53 2.73
C GLY A 16 -2.51 -24.92 1.32
N TRP A 17 -1.66 -24.60 0.33
CA TRP A 17 -1.93 -24.84 -1.07
C TRP A 17 -1.23 -26.12 -1.57
N ASP A 18 -1.94 -26.93 -2.35
CA ASP A 18 -1.40 -28.13 -3.00
C ASP A 18 -1.01 -27.79 -4.46
N SER A 19 0.26 -28.05 -4.81
CA SER A 19 0.78 -27.84 -6.17
C SER A 19 0.14 -28.76 -7.21
N LYS A 20 -0.39 -29.92 -6.81
CA LYS A 20 -1.15 -30.80 -7.71
C LYS A 20 -2.43 -30.16 -8.21
N ASN A 21 -3.04 -29.29 -7.38
CA ASN A 21 -4.27 -28.58 -7.71
C ASN A 21 -4.01 -27.27 -8.46
N HIS A 22 -2.78 -26.78 -8.48
CA HIS A 22 -2.40 -25.47 -9.04
C HIS A 22 -1.22 -25.62 -10.00
N ARG A 23 -1.48 -26.22 -11.17
CA ARG A 23 -0.50 -26.33 -12.26
C ARG A 23 -0.79 -25.34 -13.38
N PRO A 24 0.25 -24.77 -14.02
CA PRO A 24 1.69 -24.89 -13.69
C PRO A 24 2.07 -24.20 -12.36
N ASP A 25 3.29 -24.44 -11.86
CA ASP A 25 3.78 -23.86 -10.59
C ASP A 25 3.68 -22.33 -10.54
N SER A 26 3.67 -21.64 -11.69
CA SER A 26 3.43 -20.19 -11.75
C SER A 26 2.03 -19.80 -11.22
N THR A 27 1.01 -20.61 -11.49
CA THR A 27 -0.35 -20.40 -10.97
C THR A 27 -0.36 -20.51 -9.45
N LEU A 28 0.36 -21.48 -8.88
CA LEU A 28 0.50 -21.60 -7.43
C LEU A 28 1.16 -20.35 -6.83
N VAL A 29 2.24 -19.85 -7.46
CA VAL A 29 2.91 -18.62 -7.03
C VAL A 29 1.95 -17.42 -7.07
N GLU A 30 1.18 -17.27 -8.14
CA GLU A 30 0.20 -16.17 -8.26
C GLU A 30 -0.86 -16.22 -7.16
N VAL A 31 -1.40 -17.41 -6.87
CA VAL A 31 -2.40 -17.59 -5.79
C VAL A 31 -1.80 -17.24 -4.43
N VAL A 32 -0.61 -17.75 -4.12
CA VAL A 32 0.07 -17.45 -2.84
C VAL A 32 0.35 -15.95 -2.72
N VAL A 33 0.86 -15.31 -3.79
CA VAL A 33 1.13 -13.87 -3.78
C VAL A 33 -0.15 -13.06 -3.58
N LYS A 34 -1.24 -13.45 -4.24
CA LYS A 34 -2.55 -12.80 -4.08
C LYS A 34 -3.07 -12.92 -2.65
N ASP A 35 -3.07 -14.14 -2.10
CA ASP A 35 -3.59 -14.38 -0.75
C ASP A 35 -2.76 -13.64 0.32
N VAL A 36 -1.44 -13.62 0.19
CA VAL A 36 -0.55 -12.85 1.08
C VAL A 36 -0.83 -11.35 0.95
N LYS A 37 -0.98 -10.81 -0.27
CA LYS A 37 -1.35 -9.39 -0.48
C LYS A 37 -2.70 -9.06 0.15
N ASP A 38 -3.69 -9.93 0.02
CA ASP A 38 -5.02 -9.73 0.59
C ASP A 38 -4.97 -9.73 2.12
N ILE A 39 -4.19 -10.63 2.74
CA ILE A 39 -4.00 -10.66 4.20
C ILE A 39 -3.31 -9.37 4.68
N LEU A 40 -2.19 -9.00 4.04
CA LEU A 40 -1.44 -7.80 4.43
C LEU A 40 -2.26 -6.52 4.27
N SER A 41 -3.04 -6.41 3.21
CA SER A 41 -3.91 -5.24 2.99
C SER A 41 -5.02 -5.13 4.04
N LYS A 42 -5.65 -6.25 4.42
CA LYS A 42 -6.64 -6.30 5.51
C LYS A 42 -6.02 -5.91 6.86
N MET A 43 -4.82 -6.40 7.16
CA MET A 43 -4.10 -6.02 8.38
C MET A 43 -3.75 -4.54 8.41
N HIS A 44 -3.31 -3.98 7.27
CA HIS A 44 -3.00 -2.56 7.18
C HIS A 44 -4.24 -1.69 7.41
N GLN A 45 -5.38 -2.04 6.80
CA GLN A 45 -6.65 -1.35 7.03
C GLN A 45 -7.08 -1.42 8.51
N MET A 46 -6.96 -2.57 9.16
CA MET A 46 -7.29 -2.73 10.58
C MET A 46 -6.35 -1.96 11.52
N SER A 47 -5.08 -1.72 11.12
CA SER A 47 -4.16 -0.86 11.86
C SER A 47 -4.42 0.64 11.62
N SER A 48 -4.98 1.00 10.46
CA SER A 48 -5.29 2.40 10.10
C SER A 48 -6.53 2.96 10.81
N THR A 49 -7.37 2.11 11.39
CA THR A 49 -8.50 2.52 12.24
C THR A 49 -8.07 3.19 13.56
N ASP A 50 -6.78 3.23 13.88
CA ASP A 50 -6.25 4.10 14.93
C ASP A 50 -6.06 5.54 14.41
N SER A 51 -7.13 6.11 13.84
CA SER A 51 -7.19 7.48 13.35
C SER A 51 -7.47 8.49 14.48
N GLY A 52 -7.13 8.15 15.72
CA GLY A 52 -7.50 8.89 16.94
C GLY A 52 -7.01 10.34 17.03
N GLY A 53 -6.26 10.84 16.04
CA GLY A 53 -5.68 12.19 16.03
C GLY A 53 -6.16 13.15 14.94
N PHE A 54 -6.91 12.70 13.92
CA PHE A 54 -7.21 13.53 12.74
C PHE A 54 -8.71 13.69 12.46
N VAL A 55 -9.43 14.31 13.39
CA VAL A 55 -10.83 14.68 13.21
C VAL A 55 -10.96 15.59 11.97
N GLY A 56 -11.69 15.13 10.95
CA GLY A 56 -12.01 15.90 9.74
C GLY A 56 -11.19 15.57 8.48
N ILE A 57 -10.04 14.90 8.60
CA ILE A 57 -9.22 14.50 7.43
C ILE A 57 -9.93 13.46 6.57
N GLU A 58 -10.72 12.57 7.18
CA GLU A 58 -11.45 11.53 6.47
C GLU A 58 -12.33 12.09 5.35
N SER A 59 -13.04 13.20 5.61
CA SER A 59 -13.87 13.86 4.60
C SER A 59 -13.07 14.37 3.39
N HIS A 60 -11.83 14.81 3.62
CA HIS A 60 -10.93 15.23 2.54
C HIS A 60 -10.43 14.03 1.74
N ILE A 61 -10.12 12.92 2.40
CA ILE A 61 -9.73 11.66 1.76
C ILE A 61 -10.87 11.16 0.86
N GLU A 62 -12.08 11.03 1.40
CA GLU A 62 -13.26 10.59 0.65
C GLU A 62 -13.54 11.47 -0.57
N LYS A 63 -13.39 12.79 -0.42
CA LYS A 63 -13.54 13.73 -1.54
C LYS A 63 -12.50 13.49 -2.64
N ILE A 64 -11.24 13.25 -2.26
CA ILE A 64 -10.18 12.95 -3.22
C ILE A 64 -10.43 11.59 -3.90
N GLU A 65 -10.82 10.56 -3.16
CA GLU A 65 -11.18 9.25 -3.72
C GLU A 65 -12.34 9.36 -4.73
N SER A 66 -13.35 10.17 -4.41
CA SER A 66 -14.47 10.44 -5.31
C SER A 66 -14.02 11.13 -6.61
N LEU A 67 -13.13 12.14 -6.53
CA LEU A 67 -12.56 12.81 -7.70
C LEU A 67 -11.70 11.88 -8.57
N LEU A 68 -10.95 10.99 -7.92
CA LEU A 68 -10.20 9.96 -8.62
C LEU A 68 -11.11 8.96 -9.33
N SER A 69 -12.36 8.78 -8.86
CA SER A 69 -13.35 7.79 -9.34
C SER A 69 -12.69 6.56 -9.97
N ILE A 70 -12.04 5.77 -9.12
CA ILE A 70 -11.24 4.61 -9.51
C ILE A 70 -12.15 3.64 -10.30
N GLY A 71 -11.89 3.57 -11.61
CA GLY A 71 -12.73 2.90 -12.62
C GLY A 71 -11.96 2.74 -13.94
N PRO A 72 -12.57 2.15 -14.98
CA PRO A 72 -11.83 1.69 -16.15
C PRO A 72 -11.15 2.81 -16.96
N GLU A 73 -9.87 2.58 -17.25
CA GLU A 73 -9.01 3.16 -18.30
C GLU A 73 -9.00 4.68 -18.51
N ALA A 74 -9.02 5.49 -17.44
CA ALA A 74 -8.77 6.93 -17.54
C ALA A 74 -7.60 7.38 -16.66
N VAL A 75 -6.64 8.11 -17.25
CA VAL A 75 -5.60 8.82 -16.49
C VAL A 75 -6.20 10.07 -15.87
N ARG A 76 -6.08 10.21 -14.55
CA ARG A 76 -6.64 11.33 -13.79
C ARG A 76 -5.57 12.00 -12.94
N PHE A 77 -5.64 13.32 -12.87
CA PHE A 77 -4.78 14.12 -12.02
C PHE A 77 -5.63 14.91 -11.04
N VAL A 78 -5.29 14.82 -9.75
CA VAL A 78 -5.95 15.59 -8.69
C VAL A 78 -4.91 16.46 -8.00
N GLY A 79 -5.14 17.77 -7.99
CA GLY A 79 -4.29 18.73 -7.29
C GLY A 79 -4.88 19.12 -5.94
N VAL A 80 -4.04 19.12 -4.89
CA VAL A 80 -4.40 19.63 -3.55
C VAL A 80 -3.65 20.94 -3.30
N TRP A 81 -4.37 22.05 -3.16
CA TRP A 81 -3.79 23.38 -2.95
C TRP A 81 -4.39 24.08 -1.73
N GLY A 82 -3.74 25.16 -1.26
CA GLY A 82 -4.17 25.93 -0.09
C GLY A 82 -3.00 26.44 0.76
N MET A 83 -3.31 27.11 1.87
CA MET A 83 -2.32 27.73 2.78
C MET A 83 -1.24 26.74 3.25
N GLY A 84 -0.06 27.26 3.56
CA GLY A 84 1.05 26.47 4.14
C GLY A 84 0.67 25.87 5.50
N GLY A 85 1.25 24.73 5.84
CA GLY A 85 1.07 24.09 7.16
C GLY A 85 -0.25 23.33 7.38
N ILE A 86 -1.25 23.45 6.51
CA ILE A 86 -2.58 22.84 6.69
C ILE A 86 -2.63 21.31 6.47
N GLY A 87 -1.50 20.64 6.23
CA GLY A 87 -1.45 19.18 6.07
C GLY A 87 -1.76 18.64 4.68
N LYS A 88 -1.64 19.43 3.60
CA LYS A 88 -1.90 18.97 2.21
C LYS A 88 -1.09 17.73 1.82
N SER A 89 0.22 17.73 2.12
CA SER A 89 1.10 16.59 1.82
C SER A 89 0.71 15.36 2.63
N THR A 90 0.32 15.55 3.89
CA THR A 90 -0.20 14.48 4.77
C THR A 90 -1.50 13.89 4.21
N CYS A 91 -2.41 14.72 3.71
CA CYS A 91 -3.63 14.25 3.06
C CYS A 91 -3.32 13.41 1.81
N ALA A 92 -2.37 13.84 0.97
CA ALA A 92 -1.94 13.08 -0.21
C ALA A 92 -1.29 11.73 0.17
N GLU A 93 -0.48 11.69 1.23
CA GLU A 93 0.13 10.47 1.77
C GLU A 93 -0.94 9.48 2.28
N LEU A 94 -1.92 9.96 3.04
CA LEU A 94 -3.01 9.13 3.56
C LEU A 94 -3.88 8.56 2.43
N VAL A 95 -4.22 9.37 1.42
CA VAL A 95 -4.93 8.88 0.22
C VAL A 95 -4.10 7.80 -0.47
N TYR A 96 -2.79 8.02 -0.66
CA TYR A 96 -1.90 7.03 -1.28
C TYR A 96 -1.94 5.69 -0.54
N HIS A 97 -1.78 5.69 0.79
CA HIS A 97 -1.83 4.46 1.58
C HIS A 97 -3.16 3.72 1.45
N ARG A 98 -4.27 4.47 1.34
CA ARG A 98 -5.61 3.90 1.25
C ARG A 98 -5.93 3.25 -0.10
N ILE A 99 -5.43 3.82 -1.20
CA ILE A 99 -5.79 3.37 -2.56
C ILE A 99 -4.70 2.59 -3.27
N SER A 100 -3.46 2.61 -2.77
CA SER A 100 -2.31 2.02 -3.47
C SER A 100 -2.47 0.53 -3.78
N ASN A 101 -3.15 -0.22 -2.92
CA ASN A 101 -3.45 -1.64 -3.13
C ASN A 101 -4.44 -1.92 -4.27
N LYS A 102 -5.11 -0.90 -4.82
CA LYS A 102 -6.05 -1.02 -5.95
C LYS A 102 -5.36 -0.93 -7.31
N PHE A 103 -4.04 -0.72 -7.35
CA PHE A 103 -3.25 -0.57 -8.57
C PHE A 103 -2.13 -1.60 -8.64
N ASP A 104 -1.79 -2.05 -9.85
CA ASP A 104 -0.70 -3.02 -10.07
C ASP A 104 0.69 -2.45 -9.76
N GLY A 105 0.86 -1.14 -9.92
CA GLY A 105 2.09 -0.42 -9.64
C GLY A 105 1.81 0.93 -9.00
N THR A 106 2.56 1.26 -7.95
CA THR A 106 2.38 2.50 -7.19
C THR A 106 3.71 3.11 -6.78
N CYS A 107 3.73 4.44 -6.66
CA CYS A 107 4.89 5.19 -6.20
C CYS A 107 4.44 6.44 -5.47
N PHE A 108 5.01 6.70 -4.29
CA PHE A 108 4.83 7.95 -3.55
C PHE A 108 6.10 8.80 -3.61
N LEU A 109 5.99 9.99 -4.18
CA LEU A 109 7.11 10.93 -4.31
C LEU A 109 6.96 12.06 -3.28
N ALA A 110 7.53 11.83 -2.09
CA ALA A 110 7.58 12.85 -1.05
C ALA A 110 8.66 13.92 -1.31
N ASN A 111 8.44 15.14 -0.79
CA ASN A 111 9.45 16.21 -0.72
C ASN A 111 10.20 16.43 -2.03
N VAL A 112 9.44 16.43 -3.14
CA VAL A 112 10.01 16.47 -4.50
C VAL A 112 10.91 17.69 -4.65
N ARG A 113 10.46 18.88 -4.24
CA ARG A 113 11.25 20.11 -4.33
C ARG A 113 12.58 19.98 -3.60
N GLU A 114 12.57 19.57 -2.34
CA GLU A 114 13.75 19.41 -1.49
C GLU A 114 14.71 18.36 -2.07
N ASN A 115 14.16 17.26 -2.58
CA ASN A 115 14.92 16.19 -3.22
C ASN A 115 15.61 16.64 -4.51
N PHE A 116 14.93 17.46 -5.32
CA PHE A 116 15.49 18.04 -6.54
C PHE A 116 16.60 19.05 -6.20
N GLU A 117 16.39 19.95 -5.25
CA GLU A 117 17.41 20.94 -4.85
C GLU A 117 18.66 20.27 -4.26
N ARG A 118 18.50 19.26 -3.40
CA ARG A 118 19.63 18.48 -2.87
C ARG A 118 20.43 17.79 -3.98
N LYS A 119 19.76 17.18 -4.96
CA LYS A 119 20.44 16.56 -6.10
C LYS A 119 21.19 17.58 -6.96
N ARG A 120 20.65 18.79 -7.14
CA ARG A 120 21.35 19.89 -7.82
C ARG A 120 22.60 20.30 -7.05
N MET A 121 22.51 20.49 -5.73
CA MET A 121 23.68 20.81 -4.91
C MET A 121 24.80 19.77 -5.04
N ILE A 122 24.46 18.47 -5.01
CA ILE A 122 25.46 17.40 -5.18
C ILE A 122 26.11 17.45 -6.57
N ARG A 123 25.36 17.77 -7.63
CA ARG A 123 25.90 17.93 -8.99
C ARG A 123 26.81 19.15 -9.18
N PHE A 124 26.80 20.11 -8.26
CA PHE A 124 27.72 21.26 -8.31
C PHE A 124 28.98 21.04 -7.45
N LEU A 125 29.09 19.90 -6.77
CA LEU A 125 30.22 19.55 -5.90
C LEU A 125 31.19 18.53 -6.52
N TYR A 126 30.96 18.14 -7.78
CA TYR A 126 31.83 17.32 -8.63
C TYR A 126 31.86 17.91 -10.04
#